data_AF-A0A348VSR4-F1
#
_entry.id   AF-A0A348VSR4-F1
#
_cell.length_a   1.000
_cell.length_b   1.000
_cell.length_c   1.000
_cell.angle_alpha   90.00
_cell.angle_beta   90.00
_cell.angle_gamma   90.00
#
_symmetry.space_group_name_H-M   'P 1'
#
loop_
_entity.id
_entity.type
_entity.pdbx_description
1 polymer ?
#
loop_
_entity_poly.entity_id
_entity_poly.type
_entity_poly.pdbx_seq_one_letter_code
_entity_poly.pdbx_strand_id
1 'polypeptide(L)'
;MSSTEVLAAAEKLGKDRERFESLLQVGEEWLRDALVYQATADDRLLVSMEHRDMLTKWCERFSLPRMLEDMRRITASRAMLDRRANVQLVAEDLFFSMAAAA
;
A
#
# COMPACT_ATOMS: atom_id res chain seq x y z
N MET A 1 13.85 8.51 -0.35
CA MET A 1 13.97 7.82 0.94
C MET A 1 15.30 7.08 0.95
N SER A 2 16.11 7.25 1.99
CA SER A 2 17.33 6.46 2.19
C SER A 2 17.00 5.04 2.68
N SER A 3 17.91 4.09 2.50
CA SER A 3 17.73 2.72 3.00
C SER A 3 17.51 2.67 4.52
N THR A 4 18.12 3.60 5.27
CA THR A 4 17.94 3.70 6.73
C THR A 4 16.52 4.13 7.09
N GLU A 5 15.93 5.06 6.33
CA GLU A 5 14.53 5.47 6.54
C GLU A 5 13.54 4.34 6.23
N VAL A 6 13.82 3.56 5.17
CA VAL A 6 13.03 2.37 4.82
C VAL A 6 13.03 1.36 5.95
N LEU A 7 14.22 1.02 6.47
CA LEU A 7 14.37 0.07 7.57
C LEU A 7 13.71 0.58 8.85
N ALA A 8 13.86 1.86 9.19
CA ALA A 8 13.21 2.44 10.36
C ALA A 8 11.67 2.41 10.27
N ALA A 9 11.11 2.66 9.07
CA ALA A 9 9.69 2.53 8.83
C ALA A 9 9.22 1.07 8.97
N ALA A 10 9.97 0.13 8.41
CA ALA A 10 9.71 -1.30 8.53
C ALA A 10 9.74 -1.76 9.98
N GLU A 11 10.76 -1.37 10.74
CA GLU A 11 10.89 -1.69 12.17
C GLU A 11 9.71 -1.14 13.00
N LYS A 12 9.26 0.09 12.71
CA LYS A 12 8.14 0.69 13.43
C LYS A 12 6.84 -0.10 13.23
N LEU A 13 6.62 -0.64 12.04
CA LEU A 13 5.37 -1.28 11.65
C LEU A 13 5.41 -2.81 11.79
N GLY A 14 6.57 -3.42 11.61
CA GLY A 14 6.79 -4.87 11.73
C GLY A 14 6.86 -5.39 13.17
N LYS A 15 6.88 -4.51 14.17
CA LYS A 15 6.81 -4.89 15.61
C LYS A 15 5.49 -5.53 16.02
N ASP A 16 4.42 -5.23 15.29
CA ASP A 16 3.07 -5.68 15.59
C ASP A 16 2.45 -6.26 14.33
N ARG A 17 2.27 -7.59 14.34
CA ARG A 17 1.75 -8.33 13.21
C ARG A 17 0.31 -7.94 12.86
N GLU A 18 -0.57 -7.91 13.85
CA GLU A 18 -1.99 -7.62 13.64
C GLU A 18 -2.17 -6.21 13.10
N ARG A 19 -1.41 -5.26 13.65
CA ARG A 19 -1.37 -3.89 13.15
C ARG A 19 -0.85 -3.81 11.72
N PHE A 20 0.22 -4.54 11.39
CA PHE A 20 0.76 -4.53 10.03
C PHE A 20 -0.21 -5.16 9.03
N GLU A 21 -0.83 -6.29 9.36
CA GLU A 21 -1.87 -6.93 8.53
C GLU A 21 -3.05 -5.98 8.30
N SER A 22 -3.49 -5.27 9.35
CA SER A 22 -4.54 -4.25 9.25
C SER A 22 -4.15 -3.10 8.34
N LEU A 23 -2.89 -2.63 8.42
CA LEU A 23 -2.38 -1.58 7.53
C LEU A 23 -2.33 -2.02 6.06
N LEU A 24 -1.93 -3.26 5.79
CA LEU A 24 -1.95 -3.80 4.42
C LEU A 24 -3.37 -3.87 3.88
N GLN A 25 -4.35 -4.27 4.70
CA GLN A 25 -5.75 -4.29 4.30
C GLN A 25 -6.26 -2.88 3.97
N VAL A 26 -6.06 -1.91 4.86
CA VAL A 26 -6.48 -0.52 4.62
C VAL A 26 -5.78 0.07 3.38
N GLY A 27 -4.49 -0.20 3.21
CA GLY A 27 -3.74 0.23 2.04
C GLY A 27 -4.27 -0.37 0.73
N GLU A 28 -4.68 -1.63 0.75
CA GLU A 28 -5.32 -2.30 -0.39
C GLU A 28 -6.68 -1.67 -0.73
N GLU A 29 -7.52 -1.40 0.27
CA GLU A 29 -8.80 -0.72 0.10
C GLU A 29 -8.63 0.67 -0.54
N TRP A 30 -7.67 1.46 -0.04
CA TRP A 30 -7.39 2.79 -0.59
C TRP A 30 -6.81 2.75 -2.01
N LEU A 31 -5.92 1.81 -2.31
CA LEU A 31 -5.42 1.65 -3.67
C LEU A 31 -6.53 1.20 -4.62
N ARG A 32 -7.46 0.35 -4.18
CA ARG A 32 -8.62 -0.03 -4.99
C ARG A 32 -9.50 1.17 -5.32
N ASP A 33 -9.83 1.97 -4.32
CA ASP A 33 -10.61 3.20 -4.53
C ASP A 33 -9.88 4.15 -5.49
N ALA A 34 -8.57 4.33 -5.32
CA ALA A 34 -7.78 5.17 -6.20
C ALA A 34 -7.76 4.66 -7.65
N LEU A 35 -7.63 3.34 -7.86
CA LEU A 35 -7.70 2.71 -9.19
C LEU A 35 -9.07 2.87 -9.84
N VAL A 36 -10.16 2.67 -9.08
CA VAL A 36 -11.54 2.86 -9.55
C VAL A 36 -11.76 4.33 -9.94
N TYR A 37 -11.34 5.27 -9.07
CA TYR A 37 -11.48 6.69 -9.34
C TYR A 37 -10.69 7.11 -10.58
N GLN A 38 -9.45 6.67 -10.72
CA GLN A 38 -8.62 6.99 -11.88
C GLN A 38 -9.19 6.45 -13.19
N ALA A 39 -9.85 5.28 -13.15
CA ALA A 39 -10.43 4.66 -14.34
C ALA A 39 -11.80 5.22 -14.73
N THR A 40 -12.60 5.69 -13.77
CA THR A 40 -14.02 6.02 -13.99
C THR A 40 -14.36 7.48 -13.77
N ALA A 41 -13.56 8.22 -13.00
CA ALA A 41 -13.86 9.54 -12.48
C ALA A 41 -15.22 9.63 -11.74
N ASP A 42 -15.76 8.50 -11.26
CA ASP A 42 -17.05 8.41 -10.56
C ASP A 42 -16.80 8.12 -9.07
N ASP A 43 -17.04 9.13 -8.23
CA ASP A 43 -16.82 9.03 -6.78
C ASP A 43 -17.90 8.21 -6.05
N ARG A 44 -19.02 7.93 -6.70
CA ARG A 44 -20.09 7.07 -6.15
C ARG A 44 -19.68 5.60 -6.06
N LEU A 45 -18.61 5.23 -6.76
CA LEU A 45 -18.06 3.87 -6.77
C LEU A 45 -17.00 3.65 -5.68
N LEU A 46 -16.66 4.69 -4.91
CA LEU A 46 -15.64 4.61 -3.87
C LEU A 46 -16.23 4.05 -2.58
N VAL A 47 -15.51 3.11 -1.97
CA VAL A 47 -15.89 2.54 -0.68
C VAL A 47 -15.63 3.55 0.45
N SER A 48 -14.55 4.32 0.35
CA SER A 48 -14.13 5.34 1.33
C SER A 48 -14.33 6.76 0.80
N MET A 49 -15.59 7.21 0.69
CA MET A 49 -15.91 8.56 0.16
C MET A 49 -15.26 9.70 0.94
N GLU A 50 -14.95 9.51 2.22
CA GLU A 50 -14.31 10.52 3.09
C GLU A 50 -12.90 10.93 2.60
N HIS A 51 -12.30 10.17 1.68
CA HIS A 51 -10.92 10.35 1.25
C HIS A 51 -10.78 10.90 -0.18
N ARG A 52 -11.85 11.42 -0.80
CA ARG A 52 -11.85 11.90 -2.20
C ARG A 52 -10.70 12.86 -2.54
N ASP A 53 -10.45 13.85 -1.68
CA ASP A 53 -9.37 14.84 -1.90
C ASP A 53 -7.98 14.21 -1.82
N MET A 54 -7.82 13.21 -0.94
CA MET A 54 -6.59 12.43 -0.82
C MET A 54 -6.39 11.54 -2.05
N LEU A 55 -7.44 10.86 -2.51
CA LEU A 55 -7.42 10.00 -3.69
C LEU A 55 -7.13 10.79 -4.96
N THR A 56 -7.70 11.99 -5.09
CA THR A 56 -7.43 12.89 -6.21
C THR A 56 -5.95 13.25 -6.27
N LYS A 57 -5.37 13.69 -5.14
CA LYS A 57 -3.93 13.99 -5.04
C LYS A 57 -3.05 12.78 -5.33
N TRP A 58 -3.48 11.58 -4.96
CA TRP A 58 -2.78 10.34 -5.28
C TRP A 58 -2.83 10.03 -6.78
N CYS A 59 -4.00 10.17 -7.42
CA CYS A 59 -4.15 9.96 -8.86
C CYS A 59 -3.36 10.98 -9.69
N GLU A 60 -3.19 12.21 -9.18
CA GLU A 60 -2.33 13.23 -9.79
C GLU A 60 -0.83 12.91 -9.62
N ARG A 61 -0.45 12.30 -8.49
CA ARG A 61 0.94 12.03 -8.15
C ARG A 61 1.47 10.72 -8.73
N PHE A 62 0.63 9.70 -8.88
CA PHE A 62 1.03 8.36 -9.27
C PHE A 62 0.32 7.91 -10.55
N SER A 63 1.08 7.26 -11.43
CA SER A 63 0.53 6.69 -12.66
C SER A 63 -0.26 5.41 -12.38
N LEU A 64 -1.24 5.10 -13.22
CA LEU A 64 -2.02 3.86 -13.14
C LEU A 64 -1.13 2.60 -13.09
N PRO A 65 -0.10 2.44 -13.95
CA PRO A 65 0.80 1.28 -13.86
C PRO A 65 1.53 1.19 -12.52
N ARG A 66 1.91 2.32 -11.92
CA ARG A 66 2.56 2.35 -10.62
C ARG A 66 1.62 1.88 -9.51
N MET A 67 0.38 2.35 -9.52
CA MET A 67 -0.64 1.97 -8.53
C MET A 67 -1.00 0.48 -8.63
N LEU A 68 -1.09 -0.07 -9.85
CA LEU A 68 -1.29 -1.51 -10.07
C LEU A 68 -0.12 -2.34 -9.54
N GLU A 69 1.11 -1.87 -9.72
CA GLU A 69 2.29 -2.57 -9.21
C GLU A 69 2.37 -2.51 -7.67
N ASP A 70 1.99 -1.39 -7.05
CA ASP A 70 1.89 -1.29 -5.59
C ASP A 70 0.79 -2.20 -5.03
N MET A 71 -0.35 -2.29 -5.72
CA MET A 71 -1.40 -3.26 -5.39
C MET A 71 -0.85 -4.69 -5.38
N ARG A 72 -0.11 -5.06 -6.43
CA ARG A 72 0.50 -6.38 -6.56
C ARG A 72 1.46 -6.69 -5.41
N ARG A 73 2.26 -5.70 -5.00
CA ARG A 73 3.20 -5.82 -3.87
C ARG A 73 2.47 -6.04 -2.55
N ILE A 74 1.45 -5.23 -2.25
CA ILE A 74 0.65 -5.39 -1.03
C ILE A 74 -0.02 -6.77 -0.99
N THR A 75 -0.64 -7.21 -2.09
CA THR A 75 -1.25 -8.55 -2.18
C THR A 75 -0.22 -9.67 -1.96
N ALA A 76 0.98 -9.55 -2.52
CA ALA A 76 2.06 -10.51 -2.30
C ALA A 76 2.53 -10.55 -0.85
N SER A 77 2.70 -9.39 -0.20
CA SER A 77 3.06 -9.29 1.22
C SER A 77 2.01 -9.95 2.11
N ARG A 78 0.72 -9.75 1.85
CA ARG A 78 -0.37 -10.45 2.57
C ARG A 78 -0.27 -11.97 2.42
N ALA A 79 -0.07 -12.46 1.20
CA ALA A 79 0.08 -13.89 0.94
C ALA A 79 1.31 -14.50 1.66
N MET A 80 2.40 -13.74 1.84
CA MET A 80 3.53 -14.17 2.65
C MET A 80 3.17 -14.28 4.13
N LEU A 81 2.42 -13.30 4.65
CA LEU A 81 1.94 -13.32 6.03
C LEU A 81 1.01 -14.52 6.26
N ASP A 82 0.09 -14.83 5.36
CA ASP A 82 -0.79 -16.01 5.46
C ASP A 82 0.00 -17.32 5.60
N ARG A 83 1.19 -17.39 4.98
CA ARG A 83 2.13 -18.51 5.07
C ARG A 83 3.04 -18.46 6.30
N ARG A 84 2.69 -17.63 7.31
CA ARG A 84 3.44 -17.40 8.55
C ARG A 84 4.85 -16.87 8.35
N ALA A 85 5.10 -16.10 7.28
CA ALA A 85 6.37 -15.39 7.12
C ALA A 85 6.60 -14.42 8.29
N ASN A 86 7.88 -14.11 8.54
CA ASN A 86 8.28 -13.13 9.53
C ASN A 86 7.81 -11.73 9.09
N VAL A 87 7.02 -11.08 9.95
CA VAL A 87 6.39 -9.78 9.65
C VAL A 87 7.41 -8.67 9.38
N GLN A 88 8.53 -8.64 10.11
CA GLN A 88 9.57 -7.64 9.94
C GLN A 88 10.20 -7.75 8.54
N LEU A 89 10.54 -8.98 8.11
CA LEU A 89 11.09 -9.20 6.78
C LEU A 89 10.09 -8.86 5.66
N VAL A 90 8.81 -9.16 5.86
CA VAL A 90 7.76 -8.77 4.89
C VAL A 90 7.62 -7.25 4.81
N ALA A 91 7.69 -6.53 5.94
CA ALA A 91 7.63 -5.08 5.96
C ALA A 91 8.85 -4.44 5.28
N GLU A 92 10.05 -4.97 5.52
CA GLU A 92 11.26 -4.52 4.85
C GLU A 92 11.18 -4.72 3.33
N ASP A 93 10.83 -5.93 2.87
CA ASP A 93 10.66 -6.25 1.45
C ASP A 93 9.63 -5.34 0.77
N LEU A 94 8.46 -5.13 1.41
CA LEU A 94 7.44 -4.23 0.89
C LEU A 94 7.97 -2.80 0.76
N PHE A 95 8.59 -2.24 1.80
CA PHE A 95 9.02 -0.85 1.74
C PHE A 95 10.21 -0.63 0.82
N PHE A 96 11.13 -1.59 0.69
CA PHE A 96 12.17 -1.53 -0.31
C PHE A 96 11.61 -1.60 -1.73
N SER A 97 10.68 -2.52 -2.01
CA SER A 97 10.08 -2.65 -3.35
C SER A 97 9.26 -1.43 -3.74
N MET A 98 8.54 -0.82 -2.79
CA MET A 98 7.81 0.43 -3.03
C MET A 98 8.74 1.63 -3.22
N ALA A 99 9.83 1.74 -2.47
CA ALA A 99 10.80 2.83 -2.60
C ALA A 99 11.60 2.74 -3.91
N ALA A 100 11.90 1.54 -4.39
CA ALA A 100 12.69 1.33 -5.61
C ALA A 100 11.95 1.75 -6.89
N ALA A 101 10.62 1.82 -6.86
CA ALA A 101 9.83 2.25 -8.00
C ALA A 101 9.46 3.75 -7.95
N ALA A 102 9.89 4.47 -6.91
CA ALA A 102 9.47 5.84 -6.58
C ALA A 102 10.26 6.90 -7.35
#